data_AF-A0AAW9YBN0-F1
#
_entry.id   AF-A0AAW9YBN0-F1
#
_cell.length_a   1.000
_cell.length_b   1.000
_cell.length_c   1.000
_cell.angle_alpha   90.00
_cell.angle_beta   90.00
_cell.angle_gamma   90.00
#
_symmetry.space_group_name_H-M   'P 1'
#
loop_
_entity.id
_entity.type
_entity.pdbx_description
1 polymer ?
#
loop_
_entity_poly.entity_id
_entity_poly.type
_entity_poly.pdbx_seq_one_letter_code
_entity_poly.pdbx_strand_id
1 'polypeptide(L)'
;MTTTYTLTTSPLVTQGSQLRWHIDSPSRKEPLTLTHGRIRLQGWLLAQGETSPRLAIKTGFATYSFAFNTKRPDVVAAILQQPADNHPGLCCGFNIAVPFSDRITLGLESDGLITWLEELTFSPTI
;
A
#
# COMPACT_ATOMS: atom_id res chain seq x y z
N MET A 1 13.00 20.44 15.04
CA MET A 1 12.78 19.21 15.83
C MET A 1 12.31 18.16 14.86
N THR A 2 13.04 17.06 14.70
CA THR A 2 12.65 15.97 13.82
C THR A 2 11.82 14.99 14.65
N THR A 3 10.52 14.89 14.39
CA THR A 3 9.65 13.94 15.07
C THR A 3 9.78 12.58 14.40
N THR A 4 10.30 11.60 15.13
CA THR A 4 10.38 10.21 14.66
C THR A 4 9.09 9.48 15.05
N TYR A 5 8.63 8.59 14.17
CA TYR A 5 7.48 7.73 14.42
C TYR A 5 7.87 6.26 14.30
N THR A 6 7.29 5.43 15.16
CA THR A 6 7.33 3.97 15.08
C THR A 6 6.10 3.48 14.30
N LEU A 7 6.32 2.64 13.29
CA LEU A 7 5.26 2.00 12.51
C LEU A 7 4.84 0.67 13.14
N THR A 8 3.56 0.51 13.41
CA THR A 8 2.91 -0.79 13.61
C THR A 8 1.92 -1.04 12.49
N THR A 9 1.79 -2.31 12.10
CA THR A 9 0.84 -2.72 11.06
C THR A 9 -0.08 -3.80 11.60
N SER A 10 -1.36 -3.70 11.24
CA SER A 10 -2.44 -4.60 11.68
C SER A 10 -3.21 -5.07 10.46
N PRO A 11 -3.21 -6.38 10.14
CA PRO A 11 -4.00 -6.90 9.03
C PRO A 11 -5.50 -6.80 9.37
N LEU A 12 -6.29 -6.34 8.40
CA LEU A 12 -7.75 -6.28 8.47
C LEU A 12 -8.41 -7.41 7.69
N VAL A 13 -7.68 -7.99 6.72
CA VAL A 13 -8.06 -9.17 5.94
C VAL A 13 -6.88 -10.13 5.91
N THR A 14 -7.17 -11.43 5.79
CA THR A 14 -6.14 -12.46 5.62
C THR A 14 -5.67 -12.50 4.16
N GLN A 15 -4.35 -12.55 3.97
CA GLN A 15 -3.74 -12.77 2.65
C GLN A 15 -4.24 -14.10 2.05
N GLY A 16 -4.53 -14.12 0.76
CA GLY A 16 -5.09 -15.31 0.08
C GLY A 16 -4.47 -15.54 -1.29
N SER A 17 -4.93 -16.57 -2.00
CA SER A 17 -4.45 -16.87 -3.36
C SER A 17 -4.75 -15.73 -4.36
N GLN A 18 -5.88 -15.05 -4.18
CA GLN A 18 -6.36 -13.97 -5.05
C GLN A 18 -5.87 -12.58 -4.64
N LEU A 19 -5.71 -12.34 -3.34
CA LEU A 19 -5.38 -11.02 -2.80
C LEU A 19 -4.11 -11.09 -1.97
N ARG A 20 -3.05 -10.47 -2.50
CA ARG A 20 -1.75 -10.38 -1.82
C ARG A 20 -1.23 -8.95 -1.86
N TRP A 21 -0.62 -8.50 -0.78
CA TRP A 21 -0.05 -7.16 -0.72
C TRP A 21 1.15 -7.09 0.22
N HIS A 22 1.97 -6.07 0.01
CA HIS A 22 3.08 -5.74 0.89
C HIS A 22 3.38 -4.25 0.84
N ILE A 23 3.85 -3.72 1.96
CA ILE A 23 4.27 -2.32 2.10
C ILE A 23 5.79 -2.32 2.25
N ASP A 24 6.46 -1.77 1.24
CA ASP A 24 7.92 -1.67 1.21
C ASP A 24 8.40 -0.49 2.06
N SER A 25 7.65 0.62 2.03
CA SER A 25 7.94 1.83 2.80
C SER A 25 6.63 2.54 3.18
N PRO A 26 6.50 3.10 4.39
CA PRO A 26 7.48 3.17 5.48
C PRO A 26 7.82 1.79 6.06
N SER A 27 9.07 1.62 6.52
CA SER A 27 9.51 0.39 7.18
C SER A 27 9.53 0.58 8.69
N ARG A 28 9.42 -0.53 9.45
CA ARG A 28 9.53 -0.49 10.93
C ARG A 28 10.93 -0.13 11.43
N LYS A 29 11.94 -0.14 10.55
CA LYS A 29 13.36 0.01 10.90
C LYS A 29 13.89 1.42 10.67
N GLU A 30 13.21 2.20 9.81
CA GLU A 30 13.67 3.53 9.42
C GLU A 30 12.78 4.61 10.01
N PRO A 31 13.36 5.73 10.47
CA PRO A 31 12.59 6.85 10.97
C PRO A 31 11.70 7.43 9.86
N LEU A 32 10.43 7.66 10.19
CA LEU A 32 9.48 8.23 9.25
C LEU A 32 9.90 9.65 8.84
N THR A 33 10.05 9.86 7.53
CA THR A 33 10.28 11.19 6.97
C THR A 33 9.00 11.76 6.40
N LEU A 34 8.58 12.92 6.92
CA LEU A 34 7.47 13.69 6.36
C LEU A 34 8.00 14.77 5.42
N THR A 35 7.44 14.86 4.22
CA THR A 35 7.75 15.92 3.25
C THR A 35 6.51 16.77 3.05
N HIS A 36 6.57 18.04 3.48
CA HIS A 36 5.41 18.97 3.44
C HIS A 36 4.13 18.38 4.07
N GLY A 37 4.25 17.73 5.23
CA GLY A 37 3.12 17.11 5.93
C GLY A 37 2.56 15.85 5.27
N ARG A 38 3.27 15.28 4.30
CA ARG A 38 2.89 14.05 3.59
C ARG A 38 3.85 12.92 3.89
N ILE A 39 3.30 11.71 3.89
CA ILE A 39 4.02 10.45 3.96
C ILE A 39 4.05 9.80 2.59
N ARG A 40 5.18 9.20 2.25
CA ARG A 40 5.34 8.39 1.05
C ARG A 40 5.03 6.93 1.37
N LEU A 41 4.06 6.36 0.67
CA LEU A 41 3.73 4.94 0.75
C LEU A 41 4.21 4.24 -0.52
N GLN A 42 4.97 3.18 -0.33
CA GLN A 42 5.49 2.34 -1.40
C GLN A 42 5.18 0.88 -1.10
N GLY A 43 4.85 0.13 -2.13
CA GLY A 43 4.51 -1.28 -1.98
C GLY A 43 3.91 -1.86 -3.25
N TRP A 44 3.22 -2.98 -3.09
CA TRP A 44 2.51 -3.65 -4.16
C TRP A 44 1.24 -4.32 -3.64
N LEU A 45 0.26 -4.46 -4.53
CA LEU A 45 -1.02 -5.11 -4.27
C LEU A 45 -1.43 -5.89 -5.51
N LEU A 46 -1.43 -7.21 -5.39
CA LEU A 46 -1.92 -8.15 -6.38
C LEU A 46 -3.38 -8.49 -6.08
N ALA A 47 -4.26 -8.08 -6.98
CA ALA A 47 -5.69 -8.36 -6.93
C ALA A 47 -6.07 -9.21 -8.16
N GLN A 48 -5.84 -10.53 -8.08
CA GLN A 48 -6.13 -11.43 -9.20
C GLN A 48 -7.62 -11.58 -9.42
N GLY A 49 -8.06 -11.39 -10.66
CA GLY A 49 -9.47 -11.52 -11.06
C GLY A 49 -10.29 -10.24 -10.89
N GLU A 50 -9.71 -9.19 -10.31
CA GLU A 50 -10.37 -7.90 -10.12
C GLU A 50 -10.24 -7.02 -11.37
N THR A 51 -11.32 -6.32 -11.73
CA THR A 51 -11.36 -5.48 -12.93
C THR A 51 -10.95 -4.06 -12.57
N SER A 52 -9.89 -3.54 -13.22
CA SER A 52 -9.37 -2.19 -13.00
C SER A 52 -9.10 -1.84 -11.51
N PRO A 53 -8.35 -2.69 -10.77
CA PRO A 53 -8.13 -2.49 -9.36
C PRO A 53 -7.39 -1.18 -9.07
N ARG A 54 -7.81 -0.48 -8.03
CA ARG A 54 -7.18 0.75 -7.55
C ARG A 54 -6.79 0.62 -6.09
N LEU A 55 -5.77 1.37 -5.69
CA LEU A 55 -5.34 1.46 -4.32
C LEU A 55 -6.19 2.50 -3.58
N ALA A 56 -6.99 2.03 -2.62
CA ALA A 56 -7.69 2.91 -1.68
C ALA A 56 -6.81 3.22 -0.48
N ILE A 57 -6.73 4.49 -0.10
CA ILE A 57 -6.05 4.94 1.11
C ILE A 57 -7.03 5.73 1.96
N LYS A 58 -7.31 5.25 3.16
CA LYS A 58 -8.07 6.02 4.16
C LYS A 58 -7.12 6.69 5.13
N THR A 59 -7.33 7.98 5.35
CA THR A 59 -6.71 8.74 6.43
C THR A 59 -7.79 9.26 7.38
N GLY A 60 -7.42 9.95 8.46
CA GLY A 60 -8.38 10.62 9.34
C GLY A 60 -9.24 11.69 8.65
N PHE A 61 -8.87 12.13 7.44
CA PHE A 61 -9.51 13.25 6.76
C PHE A 61 -10.34 12.83 5.54
N ALA A 62 -9.88 11.83 4.79
CA ALA A 62 -10.51 11.43 3.54
C ALA A 62 -10.11 10.01 3.11
N THR A 63 -10.85 9.49 2.15
CA THR A 63 -10.47 8.31 1.38
C THR A 63 -10.01 8.74 -0.01
N TYR A 64 -8.83 8.29 -0.40
CA TYR A 64 -8.22 8.55 -1.68
C TYR A 64 -8.17 7.27 -2.51
N SER A 65 -8.25 7.41 -3.82
CA SER A 65 -8.12 6.30 -4.74
C SER A 65 -7.04 6.59 -5.78
N PHE A 66 -6.10 5.67 -5.92
CA PHE A 66 -4.94 5.79 -6.79
C PHE A 66 -4.88 4.64 -7.79
N ALA A 67 -4.56 4.94 -9.05
CA ALA A 67 -4.12 3.90 -9.96
C ALA A 67 -2.74 3.40 -9.53
N PHE A 68 -2.47 2.11 -9.72
CA PHE A 68 -1.12 1.59 -9.59
C PHE A 68 -0.22 2.24 -10.64
N ASN A 69 0.95 2.70 -10.20
CA ASN A 69 1.83 3.58 -10.98
C ASN A 69 3.26 3.04 -11.10
N THR A 70 3.54 1.87 -10.51
CA THR A 70 4.88 1.29 -10.47
C THR A 70 4.85 -0.13 -11.04
N LYS A 71 5.77 -0.43 -11.95
CA LYS A 71 5.96 -1.78 -12.49
C LYS A 71 6.73 -2.64 -11.49
N ARG A 72 6.27 -3.87 -11.25
CA ARG A 72 6.85 -4.83 -10.31
C ARG A 72 7.06 -6.21 -10.95
N PRO A 73 8.00 -6.32 -11.90
CA PRO A 73 8.32 -7.62 -12.51
C PRO A 73 8.89 -8.61 -11.48
N ASP A 74 9.56 -8.11 -10.45
CA ASP A 74 10.04 -8.86 -9.28
C ASP A 74 8.89 -9.59 -8.57
N VAL A 75 7.79 -8.89 -8.34
CA VAL A 75 6.60 -9.43 -7.66
C VAL A 75 5.90 -10.46 -8.54
N VAL A 76 5.75 -10.19 -9.84
CA VAL A 76 5.14 -11.14 -10.78
C VAL A 76 5.95 -12.45 -10.81
N ALA A 77 7.27 -12.36 -10.97
CA ALA A 77 8.12 -13.54 -11.02
C ALA A 77 8.14 -14.31 -9.69
N ALA A 78 8.24 -13.64 -8.55
CA ALA A 78 8.38 -14.29 -7.25
C ALA A 78 7.04 -14.82 -6.69
N ILE A 79 5.96 -14.05 -6.85
CA ILE A 79 4.67 -14.32 -6.17
C ILE A 79 3.69 -15.04 -7.10
N LEU A 80 3.69 -14.70 -8.40
CA LEU A 80 2.83 -15.35 -9.39
C LEU A 80 3.52 -16.52 -10.10
N GLN A 81 4.86 -16.61 -10.03
CA GLN A 81 5.66 -17.62 -10.72
C GLN A 81 5.40 -17.65 -12.23
N GLN A 82 5.13 -16.47 -12.79
CA GLN A 82 4.82 -16.27 -14.21
C GLN A 82 5.85 -15.34 -14.85
N PRO A 83 6.07 -15.46 -16.17
CA PRO A 83 6.90 -14.49 -16.90
C PRO A 83 6.28 -13.09 -16.79
N ALA A 84 7.10 -12.10 -16.46
CA ALA A 84 6.66 -10.72 -16.23
C ALA A 84 6.38 -9.95 -17.53
N ASP A 85 6.87 -10.44 -18.67
CA ASP A 85 6.71 -9.79 -19.97
C ASP A 85 5.22 -9.63 -20.32
N ASN A 86 4.77 -8.38 -20.42
CA ASN A 86 3.39 -7.98 -20.70
C ASN A 86 2.33 -8.61 -19.77
N HIS A 87 2.70 -9.02 -18.55
CA HIS A 87 1.75 -9.59 -17.60
C HIS A 87 0.72 -8.53 -17.14
N PRO A 88 -0.59 -8.82 -17.09
CA PRO A 88 -1.60 -7.84 -16.65
C PRO A 88 -1.34 -7.26 -15.25
N GLY A 89 -0.79 -8.08 -14.36
CA GLY A 89 -0.37 -7.68 -13.01
C GLY A 89 0.99 -6.99 -12.92
N LEU A 90 1.63 -6.63 -14.03
CA LEU A 90 2.94 -5.97 -14.02
C LEU A 90 2.89 -4.61 -13.31
N CYS A 91 1.78 -3.87 -13.46
CA CYS A 91 1.53 -2.61 -12.78
C CYS A 91 0.76 -2.82 -11.47
N CYS A 92 1.26 -3.66 -10.57
CA CYS A 92 0.68 -3.86 -9.24
C CYS A 92 1.36 -3.02 -8.14
N GLY A 93 2.43 -2.30 -8.48
CA GLY A 93 3.17 -1.46 -7.56
C GLY A 93 2.55 -0.08 -7.40
N PHE A 94 2.71 0.48 -6.21
CA PHE A 94 2.35 1.86 -5.92
C PHE A 94 3.51 2.61 -5.27
N ASN A 95 3.61 3.88 -5.62
CA ASN A 95 4.50 4.85 -5.02
C ASN A 95 3.78 6.20 -4.97
N ILE A 96 3.17 6.51 -3.83
CA ILE A 96 2.24 7.63 -3.68
C ILE A 96 2.60 8.48 -2.45
N ALA A 97 2.22 9.75 -2.48
CA ALA A 97 2.34 10.65 -1.33
C ALA A 97 0.94 11.02 -0.84
N VAL A 98 0.64 10.71 0.42
CA VAL A 98 -0.66 11.00 1.05
C VAL A 98 -0.48 11.93 2.24
N PRO A 99 -1.50 12.73 2.60
CA PRO A 99 -1.46 13.50 3.84
C PRO A 99 -1.17 12.59 5.04
N PHE A 100 -0.24 13.00 5.89
CA PHE A 100 0.11 12.23 7.08
C PHE A 100 -1.08 12.16 8.05
N SER A 101 -1.23 11.00 8.67
CA SER A 101 -2.22 10.67 9.68
C SER A 101 -1.57 9.65 10.60
N ASP A 102 -1.87 9.70 11.89
CA ASP A 102 -1.43 8.70 12.87
C ASP A 102 -1.97 7.31 12.54
N ARG A 103 -3.11 7.25 11.85
CA ARG A 103 -3.70 6.03 11.30
C ARG A 103 -3.96 6.17 9.80
N ILE A 104 -3.44 5.23 9.02
CA ILE A 104 -3.66 5.13 7.58
C ILE A 104 -4.05 3.70 7.24
N THR A 105 -5.17 3.52 6.55
CA THR A 105 -5.64 2.19 6.12
C THR A 105 -5.44 2.02 4.63
N LEU A 106 -4.78 0.93 4.25
CA LEU A 106 -4.63 0.47 2.88
C LEU A 106 -5.84 -0.39 2.49
N GLY A 107 -6.36 -0.18 1.29
CA GLY A 107 -7.49 -0.93 0.75
C GLY A 107 -7.33 -1.21 -0.74
N LEU A 108 -8.05 -2.22 -1.21
CA LEU A 108 -8.32 -2.44 -2.62
C LEU A 108 -9.67 -1.82 -2.96
N GLU A 109 -9.73 -0.95 -3.96
CA GLU A 109 -10.97 -0.55 -4.60
C GLU A 109 -11.13 -1.31 -5.93
N SER A 110 -12.27 -1.97 -6.08
CA SER A 110 -12.66 -2.67 -7.30
C SER A 110 -14.17 -2.60 -7.45
N ASP A 111 -14.66 -2.30 -8.65
CA ASP A 111 -16.10 -2.16 -8.97
C ASP A 111 -16.89 -1.25 -8.00
N GLY A 112 -16.24 -0.19 -7.49
CA GLY A 112 -16.83 0.77 -6.55
C GLY A 112 -16.92 0.29 -5.09
N LEU A 113 -16.45 -0.92 -4.79
CA LEU A 113 -16.35 -1.47 -3.44
C LEU A 113 -14.90 -1.36 -2.94
N ILE A 114 -14.75 -1.07 -1.64
CA ILE A 114 -13.44 -1.01 -0.99
C ILE A 114 -13.30 -2.13 0.03
N THR A 115 -12.30 -2.98 -0.18
CA THR A 115 -11.85 -4.00 0.77
C THR A 115 -10.64 -3.48 1.52
N TRP A 116 -10.78 -3.22 2.83
CA TRP A 116 -9.68 -2.76 3.68
C TRP A 116 -8.74 -3.90 4.03
N LEU A 117 -7.45 -3.72 3.84
CA LEU A 117 -6.44 -4.80 3.87
C LEU A 117 -5.56 -4.73 5.11
N GLU A 118 -5.00 -3.56 5.38
CA GLU A 118 -4.01 -3.39 6.44
C GLU A 118 -4.07 -1.96 6.97
N GLU A 119 -4.02 -1.82 8.29
CA GLU A 119 -3.93 -0.54 8.96
C GLU A 119 -2.49 -0.28 9.41
N LEU A 120 -2.00 0.91 9.10
CA LEU A 120 -0.72 1.45 9.51
C LEU A 120 -0.96 2.46 10.64
N THR A 121 -0.35 2.21 11.79
CA THR A 121 -0.40 3.12 12.93
C THR A 121 0.99 3.68 13.18
N PHE A 122 1.08 5.01 13.30
CA PHE A 122 2.30 5.78 13.51
C PHE A 122 2.26 6.42 14.88
N SER A 123 3.04 5.88 15.81
CA SER A 123 3.16 6.43 17.16
C SER A 123 4.45 7.23 17.29
N PRO A 124 4.45 8.42 17.91
CA PRO A 124 5.67 9.18 18.14
C PRO A 124 6.66 8.36 18.99
N THR A 125 7.92 8.37 18.60
CA THR A 125 9.01 7.79 19.40
C THR A 125 9.33 8.75 20.55
N ILE A 126 9.22 8.27 21.79
CA ILE A 126 9.56 9.00 23.01
C ILE A 126 11.08 8.96 23.22
#